data_AF-A0A938KZY1-F1
#
_entry.id   AF-A0A938KZY1-F1
#
_cell.length_a   1.000
_cell.length_b   1.000
_cell.length_c   1.000
_cell.angle_alpha   90.00
_cell.angle_beta   90.00
_cell.angle_gamma   90.00
#
_symmetry.space_group_name_H-M   'P 1'
#
loop_
_entity.id
_entity.type
_entity.pdbx_description
1 polymer ?
#
loop_
_entity_poly.entity_id
_entity_poly.type
_entity_poly.pdbx_seq_one_letter_code
_entity_poly.pdbx_strand_id
1 'polypeptide(L)'
;MAIQNVLSTAVSGLFAQSARAAEIAHNVANLNSEGFKPVEVLTVSIQAGEEGAGVSARRREPDGQAFGDGEGGDTELAREFVKLIEIEIAYKANAQVLRAAETTLGRAIDLVA
;
A
#
# COMPACT_ATOMS: atom_id res chain seq x y z
N MET A 1 22.71 3.34 9.31
CA MET A 1 21.51 4.20 9.45
C MET A 1 20.78 4.45 8.13
N ALA A 2 21.42 4.91 7.04
CA ALA A 2 20.69 5.20 5.79
C ALA A 2 20.06 3.98 5.10
N ILE A 3 20.82 2.89 4.91
CA ILE A 3 20.32 1.66 4.27
C ILE A 3 19.19 1.00 5.09
N GLN A 4 19.32 1.01 6.41
CA GLN A 4 18.30 0.48 7.32
C GLN A 4 16.97 1.24 7.18
N ASN A 5 17.01 2.56 7.07
CA ASN A 5 15.82 3.39 6.87
C ASN A 5 15.17 3.15 5.50
N VAL A 6 16.00 2.98 4.45
CA VAL A 6 15.52 2.65 3.10
C VAL A 6 14.87 1.27 3.08
N LEU A 7 15.51 0.26 3.67
CA LEU A 7 14.96 -1.10 3.78
C LEU A 7 13.67 -1.13 4.60
N SER A 8 13.66 -0.46 5.75
CA SER A 8 12.47 -0.33 6.60
C SER A 8 11.32 0.30 5.82
N THR A 9 11.58 1.36 5.06
CA THR A 9 10.59 2.04 4.19
C THR A 9 10.12 1.13 3.05
N ALA A 10 11.03 0.42 2.39
CA ALA A 10 10.69 -0.49 1.29
C ALA A 10 9.84 -1.67 1.78
N VAL A 11 10.21 -2.28 2.90
CA VAL A 11 9.50 -3.43 3.50
C VAL A 11 8.15 -3.00 4.05
N SER A 12 8.10 -1.94 4.85
CA SER A 12 6.82 -1.40 5.37
C SER A 12 5.92 -0.89 4.24
N GLY A 13 6.50 -0.27 3.21
CA GLY A 13 5.81 0.09 1.98
C GLY A 13 5.21 -1.12 1.27
N LEU A 14 5.94 -2.23 1.18
CA LEU A 14 5.47 -3.48 0.60
C LEU A 14 4.24 -4.02 1.34
N PHE A 15 4.31 -4.08 2.68
CA PHE A 15 3.20 -4.52 3.51
C PHE A 15 1.99 -3.58 3.41
N ALA A 16 2.23 -2.28 3.34
CA ALA A 16 1.18 -1.30 3.15
C ALA A 16 0.50 -1.48 1.78
N GLN A 17 1.27 -1.77 0.72
CA GLN A 17 0.71 -2.11 -0.60
C GLN A 17 -0.11 -3.40 -0.60
N SER A 18 0.37 -4.45 0.08
CA SER A 18 -0.39 -5.70 0.18
C SER A 18 -1.71 -5.53 0.93
N ALA A 19 -1.71 -4.69 1.98
CA ALA A 19 -2.93 -4.35 2.70
C ALA A 19 -3.94 -3.63 1.81
N ARG A 20 -3.48 -2.66 0.99
CA ARG A 20 -4.35 -1.97 0.02
C ARG A 20 -4.95 -2.92 -1.01
N ALA A 21 -4.14 -3.83 -1.55
CA ALA A 21 -4.62 -4.82 -2.53
C ALA A 21 -5.71 -5.74 -1.94
N ALA A 22 -5.57 -6.14 -0.67
CA ALA A 22 -6.58 -6.96 0.02
C ALA A 22 -7.92 -6.23 0.17
N GLU A 23 -7.91 -4.92 0.43
CA GLU A 23 -9.13 -4.11 0.58
C GLU A 23 -9.81 -3.86 -0.76
N ILE A 24 -9.04 -3.65 -1.82
CA ILE A 24 -9.60 -3.59 -3.18
C ILE A 24 -10.29 -4.90 -3.51
N ALA A 25 -9.65 -6.04 -3.22
CA ALA A 25 -10.26 -7.35 -3.43
C ALA A 25 -11.56 -7.50 -2.61
N HIS A 26 -11.59 -6.99 -1.37
CA HIS A 26 -12.79 -6.96 -0.55
C HIS A 26 -13.90 -6.05 -1.12
N ASN A 27 -13.54 -4.87 -1.64
CA ASN A 27 -14.49 -3.95 -2.27
C ASN A 27 -15.07 -4.55 -3.56
N VAL A 28 -14.21 -5.14 -4.39
CA VAL A 28 -14.62 -5.82 -5.63
C VAL A 28 -15.51 -7.03 -5.31
N ALA A 29 -15.17 -7.85 -4.31
CA ALA A 29 -16.00 -8.99 -3.92
C ALA A 29 -17.41 -8.59 -3.47
N ASN A 30 -17.53 -7.43 -2.82
CA ASN A 30 -18.80 -6.92 -2.30
C ASN A 30 -19.45 -5.86 -3.20
N LEU A 31 -19.00 -5.69 -4.44
CA LEU A 31 -19.46 -4.60 -5.32
C LEU A 31 -20.98 -4.66 -5.63
N ASN A 32 -21.55 -5.87 -5.61
CA ASN A 32 -22.97 -6.14 -5.88
C ASN A 32 -23.76 -6.45 -4.60
N SER A 33 -23.13 -6.31 -3.43
CA SER A 33 -23.79 -6.52 -2.15
C SER A 33 -24.64 -5.29 -1.80
N GLU A 34 -25.93 -5.51 -1.53
CA GLU A 34 -26.86 -4.43 -1.19
C GLU A 34 -26.38 -3.67 0.07
N GLY A 35 -26.36 -2.34 0.00
CA GLY A 35 -25.94 -1.47 1.10
C GLY A 35 -24.43 -1.44 1.39
N PHE A 36 -23.60 -2.10 0.56
CA PHE A 36 -22.15 -2.07 0.74
C PHE A 36 -21.55 -0.70 0.42
N LYS A 37 -20.65 -0.22 1.28
CA LYS A 37 -19.88 1.01 1.09
C LYS A 37 -18.40 0.67 0.99
N PRO A 38 -17.70 1.07 -0.08
CA PRO A 38 -16.27 0.79 -0.22
C PRO A 38 -15.46 1.47 0.88
N VAL A 39 -14.41 0.78 1.31
CA VAL A 39 -13.44 1.27 2.29
C VAL A 39 -12.10 1.48 1.61
N GLU A 40 -11.37 2.52 1.99
CA GLU A 40 -10.05 2.82 1.41
C GLU A 40 -8.96 2.65 2.48
N VAL A 41 -7.78 2.17 2.06
CA VAL A 41 -6.58 2.20 2.90
C VAL A 41 -5.65 3.29 2.43
N LEU A 42 -5.42 4.27 3.30
CA LEU A 42 -4.46 5.33 3.11
C LEU A 42 -3.08 4.88 3.56
N THR A 43 -2.06 5.25 2.79
CA THR A 43 -0.66 5.06 3.17
C THR A 43 -0.08 6.37 3.68
N VAL A 44 0.55 6.33 4.84
CA VAL A 44 1.23 7.48 5.44
C VAL A 44 2.70 7.17 5.56
N SER A 45 3.55 8.04 5.03
CA SER A 45 5.00 7.97 5.24
C SER A 45 5.36 8.51 6.61
N ILE A 46 6.08 7.70 7.38
CA ILE A 46 6.68 8.09 8.66
C ILE A 46 8.07 8.64 8.35
N GLN A 47 8.27 9.92 8.67
CA GLN A 47 9.56 10.57 8.44
C GLN A 47 10.63 10.01 9.38
N ALA A 48 11.84 9.84 8.85
CA ALA A 48 12.97 9.32 9.59
C ALA A 48 13.30 10.21 10.82
N GLY A 49 12.94 9.74 12.01
CA GLY A 49 13.26 10.33 13.32
C GLY A 49 13.89 9.29 14.27
N GLU A 50 13.80 9.50 15.59
CA GLU A 50 14.29 8.51 16.59
C GLU A 50 13.57 7.15 16.52
N GLU A 51 12.33 7.13 16.02
CA GLU A 51 11.50 5.91 15.86
C GLU A 51 11.70 5.20 14.50
N GLY A 52 12.59 5.70 13.64
CA GLY A 52 12.89 5.11 12.32
C GLY A 52 11.95 5.57 11.19
N ALA A 53 12.30 5.18 9.95
CA ALA A 53 11.55 5.52 8.74
C ALA A 53 10.64 4.35 8.31
N GLY A 54 9.45 4.64 7.78
CA GLY A 54 8.53 3.60 7.34
C GLY A 54 7.29 4.10 6.63
N VAL A 55 6.43 3.16 6.23
CA VAL A 55 5.11 3.42 5.65
C VAL A 55 4.08 2.69 6.51
N SER A 56 3.05 3.40 6.96
CA SER A 56 1.92 2.81 7.69
C SER A 56 0.69 2.82 6.80
N ALA A 57 -0.05 1.70 6.80
CA ALA A 57 -1.36 1.59 6.17
C ALA A 57 -2.43 1.84 7.24
N ARG A 58 -3.31 2.80 7.00
CA ARG A 58 -4.48 3.09 7.84
C ARG A 58 -5.74 2.95 7.02
N ARG A 59 -6.62 2.05 7.46
CA ARG A 59 -7.97 1.93 6.91
C ARG A 59 -8.77 3.19 7.27
N ARG A 60 -9.38 3.81 6.26
CA ARG A 60 -10.28 4.95 6.39
C ARG A 60 -11.68 4.47 6.07
N GLU A 61 -12.53 4.47 7.09
CA GLU A 61 -13.97 4.28 6.91
C GLU A 61 -14.58 5.58 6.36
N PRO A 62 -15.52 5.50 5.41
CA PRO A 62 -16.21 6.67 4.91
C PRO A 62 -17.02 7.33 6.03
N ASP A 63 -16.75 8.60 6.30
CA ASP A 63 -17.44 9.39 7.32
C ASP A 63 -18.93 9.49 6.98
N GLY A 64 -19.80 9.27 7.97
CA GLY A 64 -21.20 8.88 7.80
C GLY A 64 -22.17 9.97 7.32
N GLN A 65 -21.74 10.94 6.51
CA GLN A 65 -22.61 12.00 5.98
C GLN A 65 -22.66 11.96 4.45
N ALA A 66 -23.36 10.96 3.93
CA ALA A 66 -23.91 10.99 2.59
C ALA A 66 -25.30 11.66 2.68
N PHE A 67 -25.38 12.94 2.31
CA PHE A 67 -26.65 13.57 1.95
C PHE A 67 -27.03 13.06 0.55
N GLY A 68 -27.91 12.07 0.46
CA GLY A 68 -28.36 11.54 -0.82
C GLY A 68 -29.17 10.26 -0.64
N ASP A 69 -30.47 10.38 -0.87
CA ASP A 69 -31.44 9.29 -0.90
C ASP A 69 -31.16 8.39 -2.11
N GLY A 70 -30.96 7.09 -1.84
CA GLY A 70 -30.95 5.96 -2.79
C GLY A 70 -30.16 6.06 -4.10
N GLU A 71 -29.00 5.41 -4.18
CA GLU A 71 -28.53 4.67 -5.37
C GLU A 71 -27.30 3.83 -4.99
N GLY A 72 -27.26 2.58 -5.47
CA GLY A 72 -26.35 1.55 -4.97
C GLY A 72 -24.87 1.74 -5.33
N GLY A 73 -24.00 1.20 -4.47
CA GLY A 73 -22.66 0.73 -4.81
C GLY A 73 -21.77 1.69 -5.58
N ASP A 74 -21.25 2.74 -4.93
CA ASP A 74 -20.19 3.63 -5.44
C ASP A 74 -18.82 2.94 -5.67
N THR A 75 -18.77 1.60 -5.69
CA THR A 75 -17.59 0.81 -6.05
C THR A 75 -17.57 0.61 -7.56
N GLU A 76 -17.00 1.57 -8.30
CA GLU A 76 -16.79 1.42 -9.74
C GLU A 76 -15.65 0.42 -9.99
N LEU A 77 -15.97 -0.76 -10.53
CA LEU A 77 -14.98 -1.81 -10.81
C LEU A 77 -13.78 -1.30 -11.63
N ALA A 78 -14.03 -0.41 -12.60
CA ALA A 78 -12.97 0.22 -13.38
C ALA A 78 -11.99 1.03 -12.50
N ARG A 79 -12.51 1.76 -11.51
CA ARG A 79 -11.71 2.53 -10.55
C ARG A 79 -10.89 1.62 -9.64
N GLU A 80 -11.49 0.52 -9.16
CA GLU A 80 -10.79 -0.47 -8.34
C GLU A 80 -9.66 -1.16 -9.11
N PHE A 81 -9.83 -1.44 -10.41
CA PHE A 81 -8.75 -1.95 -11.26
C PHE A 81 -7.62 -0.93 -11.48
N VAL A 82 -7.95 0.35 -11.67
CA VAL A 82 -6.92 1.40 -11.78
C VAL A 82 -6.11 1.52 -10.49
N LYS A 83 -6.76 1.49 -9.33
CA LYS A 83 -6.08 1.45 -8.02
C LYS A 83 -5.18 0.21 -7.89
N LEU A 84 -5.62 -0.94 -8.39
CA LEU A 84 -4.82 -2.16 -8.37
C LEU A 84 -3.56 -2.05 -9.24
N ILE A 85 -3.67 -1.43 -10.42
CA ILE A 85 -2.51 -1.13 -11.28
C ILE A 85 -1.52 -0.20 -10.56
N GLU A 86 -2.01 0.85 -9.91
CA GLU A 86 -1.16 1.76 -9.13
C GLU A 86 -0.42 1.01 -8.01
N ILE A 87 -1.12 0.15 -7.27
CA ILE A 87 -0.53 -0.67 -6.20
C ILE A 87 0.49 -1.66 -6.76
N GLU A 88 0.23 -2.28 -7.91
CA GLU A 88 1.17 -3.19 -8.56
C GLU A 88 2.48 -2.48 -8.91
N ILE A 89 2.40 -1.27 -9.48
CA ILE A 89 3.56 -0.45 -9.80
C ILE A 89 4.33 -0.09 -8.51
N ALA A 90 3.63 0.35 -7.46
CA ALA A 90 4.23 0.68 -6.17
C ALA A 90 4.89 -0.53 -5.48
N TYR A 91 4.24 -1.70 -5.54
CA TYR A 91 4.76 -2.95 -5.01
C TYR A 91 6.05 -3.36 -5.73
N LYS A 92 6.05 -3.30 -7.07
CA LYS A 92 7.23 -3.59 -7.90
C LYS A 92 8.37 -2.61 -7.61
N ALA A 93 8.07 -1.32 -7.41
CA ALA A 93 9.08 -0.32 -7.05
C ALA A 93 9.74 -0.65 -5.70
N ASN A 94 8.96 -0.97 -4.66
CA ASN A 94 9.50 -1.37 -3.36
C ASN A 94 10.35 -2.65 -3.45
N ALA A 95 9.91 -3.64 -4.23
CA ALA A 95 10.67 -4.86 -4.48
C ALA A 95 11.98 -4.61 -5.26
N GLN A 96 12.00 -3.63 -6.18
CA GLN A 96 13.23 -3.22 -6.86
C GLN A 96 14.24 -2.59 -5.89
N VAL A 97 13.79 -1.75 -4.96
CA VAL A 97 14.64 -1.17 -3.91
C VAL A 97 15.26 -2.26 -3.03
N LEU A 98 14.48 -3.28 -2.65
CA LEU A 98 14.97 -4.41 -1.87
C LEU A 98 16.07 -5.19 -2.63
N ARG A 99 15.83 -5.51 -3.91
CA ARG A 99 16.84 -6.17 -4.76
C ARG A 99 18.11 -5.35 -4.94
N ALA A 100 17.99 -4.03 -5.07
CA ALA A 100 19.13 -3.13 -5.17
C ALA A 100 19.95 -3.13 -3.87
N ALA A 101 19.29 -3.17 -2.71
CA ALA A 101 19.95 -3.27 -1.41
C ALA A 101 20.69 -4.62 -1.27
N GLU A 102 20.06 -5.74 -1.64
CA GLU A 102 20.69 -7.07 -1.66
C GLU A 102 21.93 -7.11 -2.56
N THR A 103 21.82 -6.54 -3.77
CA THR A 103 22.95 -6.46 -4.71
C THR A 103 24.12 -5.66 -4.13
N THR A 104 23.82 -4.57 -3.43
CA THR A 104 24.85 -3.71 -2.81
C THR A 104 25.52 -4.42 -1.63
N LEU A 105 24.73 -5.13 -0.81
CA LEU A 105 25.25 -5.96 0.29
C LEU A 105 26.12 -7.11 -0.23
N GLY A 106 25.69 -7.80 -1.29
CA GLY A 106 26.46 -8.87 -1.91
C GLY A 106 27.82 -8.39 -2.42
N ARG A 107 27.85 -7.27 -3.17
CA ARG A 107 29.11 -6.68 -3.63
C ARG A 107 30.03 -6.24 -2.49
N ALA A 108 29.49 -5.78 -1.37
CA ALA A 108 30.29 -5.41 -0.21
C ALA A 108 30.92 -6.64 0.46
N ILE A 109 30.21 -7.77 0.51
CA ILE A 109 30.73 -9.04 1.01
C ILE A 109 31.83 -9.57 0.08
N ASP A 110 31.62 -9.52 -1.24
CA ASP A 110 32.60 -9.96 -2.24
C ASP A 110 33.91 -9.15 -2.21
N LEU A 111 33.91 -7.92 -1.67
CA LEU A 111 35.11 -7.09 -1.51
C LEU A 111 35.92 -7.40 -0.25
N VAL A 112 35.30 -8.02 0.76
CA VAL A 112 35.93 -8.33 2.05
C VAL A 112 36.39 -9.79 2.12
N ALA A 113 35.81 -10.66 1.29
CA ALA A 113 36.25 -12.04 1.07
C ALA A 113 37.49 -12.11 0.17
#